data_AF-A0A8X6I125-F1
#
_entry.id   AF-A0A8X6I125-F1
#
_cell.length_a   1.000
_cell.length_b   1.000
_cell.length_c   1.000
_cell.angle_alpha   90.00
_cell.angle_beta   90.00
_cell.angle_gamma   90.00
#
_symmetry.space_group_name_H-M   'P 1'
#
loop_
_entity.id
_entity.type
_entity.pdbx_description
1 polymer ?
#
loop_
_entity_poly.entity_id
_entity_poly.type
_entity_poly.pdbx_seq_one_letter_code
_entity_poly.pdbx_strand_id
1 'polypeptide(L)'
;MPVSISPWIHLCHGLPQGAALSCLLFNIMVDDLEPAIQKIPKVFCLFFADDEVIWDTGNKICSLEDDMNSSLLNLATWDNTNKMEVSI
;
A
#
# COMPACT_ATOMS: atom_id res chain seq x y z
N MET A 1 -15.35 23.73 -28.96
CA MET A 1 -14.71 22.58 -28.27
C MET A 1 -13.66 23.14 -27.34
N PRO A 2 -13.58 22.70 -26.07
CA PRO A 2 -12.54 23.20 -25.16
C PRO A 2 -11.18 22.83 -25.72
N VAL A 3 -10.25 23.79 -25.75
CA VAL A 3 -8.87 23.59 -26.18
C VAL A 3 -8.07 23.19 -24.95
N SER A 4 -7.38 22.05 -24.98
CA SER A 4 -6.47 21.64 -23.90
C SER A 4 -5.35 22.67 -23.76
N ILE A 5 -5.12 23.13 -22.53
CA ILE A 5 -4.10 24.14 -22.20
C ILE A 5 -2.72 23.48 -22.00
N SER A 6 -2.69 22.15 -21.78
CA SER A 6 -1.45 21.37 -21.59
C SER A 6 -1.16 20.45 -22.79
N PRO A 7 0.12 20.13 -23.06
CA PRO A 7 0.51 19.13 -24.04
C PRO A 7 0.05 17.72 -23.62
N TRP A 8 -0.08 16.83 -24.60
CA TRP A 8 -0.34 15.41 -24.36
C TRP A 8 0.89 14.74 -23.72
N ILE A 9 0.66 14.00 -22.65
CA ILE A 9 1.68 13.19 -21.97
C ILE A 9 1.19 11.75 -21.96
N HIS A 10 2.05 10.81 -22.35
CA HIS A 10 1.78 9.39 -22.21
C HIS A 10 2.20 8.95 -20.80
N LEU A 11 1.22 8.58 -19.98
CA LEU A 11 1.46 8.14 -18.61
C LEU A 11 1.81 6.64 -18.60
N CYS A 12 3.06 6.29 -18.31
CA CYS A 12 3.51 4.89 -18.29
C CYS A 12 3.19 4.15 -16.97
N HIS A 13 3.12 4.88 -15.85
CA HIS A 13 2.81 4.36 -14.52
C HIS A 13 1.95 5.35 -13.75
N GLY A 14 1.07 4.83 -12.90
CA GLY A 14 0.12 5.62 -12.12
C GLY A 14 -1.22 5.82 -12.82
N LEU A 15 -2.14 6.47 -12.11
CA LEU A 15 -3.49 6.74 -12.56
C LEU A 15 -3.74 8.26 -12.63
N PRO A 16 -4.57 8.75 -13.56
CA PRO A 16 -4.90 10.18 -13.62
C PRO A 16 -5.57 10.64 -12.32
N GLN A 17 -5.04 11.72 -11.72
CA GLN A 17 -5.68 12.34 -10.56
C GLN A 17 -7.04 12.95 -10.96
N GLY A 18 -8.05 12.75 -10.12
CA GLY A 18 -9.41 13.26 -10.35
C GLY A 18 -10.25 12.47 -11.36
N ALA A 19 -9.72 11.41 -11.98
CA ALA A 19 -10.54 10.51 -12.77
C ALA A 19 -11.42 9.62 -11.87
N ALA A 20 -12.69 9.47 -12.24
CA ALA A 20 -13.69 8.78 -11.43
C ALA A 20 -13.36 7.31 -11.10
N LEU A 21 -12.55 6.66 -11.93
CA LEU A 21 -12.16 5.25 -11.77
C LEU A 21 -10.84 5.06 -11.04
N SER A 22 -10.04 6.12 -10.83
CA SER A 22 -8.68 5.97 -10.32
C SER A 22 -8.64 5.35 -8.93
N CYS A 23 -9.52 5.79 -8.01
CA CYS A 23 -9.58 5.24 -6.65
C CYS A 23 -9.94 3.74 -6.65
N LEU A 24 -10.87 3.32 -7.50
CA LEU A 24 -11.27 1.92 -7.59
C LEU A 24 -10.13 1.04 -8.13
N LEU A 25 -9.46 1.50 -9.19
CA LEU A 25 -8.34 0.78 -9.78
C LEU A 25 -7.15 0.70 -8.82
N PHE A 26 -6.92 1.74 -8.03
CA PHE A 26 -5.93 1.71 -6.96
C PHE A 26 -6.27 0.65 -5.91
N ASN A 27 -7.52 0.64 -5.39
CA ASN A 27 -7.95 -0.36 -4.41
C ASN A 27 -7.82 -1.80 -4.94
N ILE A 28 -8.11 -2.03 -6.23
CA ILE A 28 -7.90 -3.35 -6.86
C ILE A 28 -6.41 -3.72 -6.91
N MET A 29 -5.53 -2.75 -7.15
CA MET A 29 -4.08 -2.99 -7.23
C MET A 29 -3.50 -3.40 -5.87
N VAL A 30 -3.98 -2.81 -4.78
CA VAL A 30 -3.49 -3.08 -3.41
C VAL A 30 -4.26 -4.18 -2.67
N ASP A 31 -5.23 -4.84 -3.31
CA ASP A 31 -6.10 -5.84 -2.65
C ASP A 31 -5.32 -7.06 -2.12
N ASP A 32 -4.17 -7.38 -2.72
CA ASP A 32 -3.30 -8.48 -2.27
C ASP A 32 -2.25 -8.05 -1.22
N LEU A 33 -2.24 -6.78 -0.81
CA LEU A 33 -1.35 -6.25 0.21
C LEU A 33 -1.69 -6.82 1.60
N GLU A 34 -2.97 -6.86 1.96
CA GLU A 34 -3.42 -7.42 3.24
C GLU A 34 -2.90 -8.84 3.49
N PRO A 35 -3.15 -9.83 2.59
CA PRO A 35 -2.62 -11.18 2.77
C PRO A 35 -1.09 -11.26 2.64
N ALA A 36 -0.42 -10.29 2.01
CA ALA A 36 1.03 -10.24 1.96
C ALA A 36 1.66 -9.88 3.32
N ILE A 37 1.01 -8.99 4.09
CA ILE A 37 1.46 -8.53 5.41
C ILE A 37 0.96 -9.44 6.54
N GLN A 38 -0.31 -9.90 6.51
CA GLN A 38 -0.94 -10.75 7.54
C GLN A 38 -0.45 -12.22 7.53
N LYS A 39 0.85 -12.44 7.35
CA LYS A 39 1.50 -13.75 7.50
C LYS A 39 1.80 -14.08 8.96
N ILE A 40 1.80 -13.07 9.83
CA ILE A 40 2.09 -13.19 11.26
C ILE A 40 0.76 -13.17 12.02
N PRO A 41 0.35 -14.26 12.70
CA PRO A 41 -1.01 -14.39 13.24
C PRO A 41 -1.48 -13.33 14.25
N LYS A 42 -0.56 -12.56 14.84
CA LYS A 42 -0.87 -11.53 15.85
C LYS A 42 -0.78 -10.10 15.32
N VAL A 43 -0.32 -9.95 14.09
CA VAL A 43 -0.24 -8.68 13.40
C VAL A 43 -1.53 -8.49 12.60
N PHE A 44 -2.11 -7.32 12.78
CA PHE A 44 -3.34 -6.89 12.13
C PHE A 44 -3.04 -5.70 11.22
N CYS A 45 -3.88 -5.53 10.21
CA CYS A 45 -3.74 -4.44 9.24
C CYS A 45 -5.10 -3.80 8.96
N LEU A 46 -5.07 -2.51 8.63
CA LEU A 46 -6.22 -1.72 8.18
C LEU A 46 -5.74 -0.83 7.03
N PHE A 47 -6.48 -0.86 5.92
CA PHE A 47 -6.15 -0.12 4.70
C PHE A 47 -7.28 0.86 4.38
N PHE A 48 -6.92 2.09 4.06
CA PHE A 48 -7.86 3.07 3.53
C PHE A 48 -7.18 3.93 2.47
N ALA A 49 -7.50 3.64 1.19
CA ALA A 49 -6.77 4.22 0.08
C ALA A 49 -5.25 4.03 0.28
N ASP A 50 -4.47 5.10 0.23
CA ASP A 50 -3.01 5.13 0.41
C ASP A 50 -2.55 5.14 1.88
N ASP A 51 -3.47 5.20 2.85
CA ASP A 51 -3.13 5.12 4.27
C ASP A 51 -3.26 3.68 4.79
N GLU A 52 -2.18 3.17 5.39
CA GLU A 52 -2.15 1.86 6.04
C GLU A 52 -1.81 1.96 7.53
N VAL A 53 -2.44 1.09 8.33
CA VAL A 53 -2.10 0.91 9.74
C VAL A 53 -1.78 -0.56 9.98
N ILE A 54 -0.60 -0.81 10.54
CA ILE A 54 -0.15 -2.15 10.97
C ILE A 54 0.05 -2.11 12.47
N TRP A 55 -0.54 -3.07 13.19
CA TRP A 55 -0.39 -3.15 14.65
C TRP A 55 -0.31 -4.59 15.13
N ASP A 56 0.30 -4.78 16.30
CA ASP A 56 0.45 -6.08 16.96
C ASP A 56 -0.06 -5.99 18.41
N THR A 57 -0.43 -7.13 18.97
CA THR A 57 -0.91 -7.27 20.35
C THR A 57 -0.12 -8.34 21.10
N GLY A 58 0.40 -7.98 22.27
CA GLY A 58 1.25 -8.89 23.01
C GLY A 58 1.77 -8.31 24.32
N ASN A 59 2.32 -9.19 25.16
CA ASN A 59 2.74 -8.85 26.52
C ASN A 59 4.27 -8.77 26.66
N LYS A 60 5.01 -8.97 25.56
CA LYS A 60 6.48 -8.99 25.53
C LYS A 60 6.96 -8.07 24.42
N ILE A 61 7.68 -7.01 24.81
CA ILE A 61 8.16 -5.97 23.89
C ILE A 61 9.06 -6.56 22.80
N CYS A 62 10.01 -7.44 23.16
CA CYS A 62 10.90 -8.05 22.17
C CYS A 62 10.13 -8.83 21.09
N SER A 63 9.08 -9.56 21.49
CA SER A 63 8.25 -10.29 20.51
C SER A 63 7.47 -9.34 19.61
N LEU A 64 6.92 -8.25 20.16
CA LEU A 64 6.25 -7.21 19.37
C LEU A 64 7.19 -6.56 18.36
N GLU A 65 8.43 -6.28 18.77
CA GLU A 65 9.46 -5.71 17.91
C GLU A 65 9.84 -6.68 16.78
N ASP A 66 10.07 -7.95 17.10
CA ASP A 66 10.39 -8.98 16.10
C ASP A 66 9.23 -9.17 15.09
N ASP A 67 7.99 -9.23 15.57
CA ASP A 67 6.79 -9.41 14.77
C ASP A 67 6.53 -8.17 13.89
N MET A 68 6.72 -6.95 14.41
CA MET A 68 6.55 -5.71 13.65
C MET A 68 7.64 -5.53 12.60
N ASN A 69 8.91 -5.77 12.94
CA ASN A 69 10.02 -5.69 11.98
C ASN A 69 9.85 -6.72 10.85
N SER A 70 9.38 -7.92 11.17
CA SER A 70 9.08 -8.95 10.16
C SER A 70 7.92 -8.55 9.26
N SER A 71 6.89 -7.88 9.80
CA SER A 71 5.77 -7.33 9.03
C SER A 71 6.21 -6.20 8.10
N LEU A 72 7.04 -5.27 8.58
CA LEU A 72 7.61 -4.20 7.76
C LEU A 72 8.51 -4.74 6.64
N LEU A 73 9.25 -5.84 6.89
CA LEU A 73 10.02 -6.51 5.84
C LEU A 73 9.13 -7.14 4.77
N ASN A 74 7.98 -7.71 5.16
CA ASN A 74 6.99 -8.24 4.21
C ASN A 74 6.39 -7.12 3.35
N LEU A 75 6.03 -5.98 3.96
CA LEU A 75 5.57 -4.78 3.26
C LEU A 75 6.60 -4.31 2.23
N ALA A 76 7.85 -4.08 2.67
CA ALA A 76 8.92 -3.65 1.78
C ALA A 76 9.18 -4.62 0.62
N THR A 77 8.99 -5.92 0.85
CA THR A 77 9.12 -6.94 -0.22
C THR A 77 7.97 -6.84 -1.23
N TRP A 78 6.75 -6.64 -0.76
CA TRP A 78 5.58 -6.42 -1.63
C TRP A 78 5.74 -5.13 -2.43
N ASP A 79 6.18 -4.04 -1.81
CA ASP A 79 6.40 -2.74 -2.47
C ASP A 79 7.39 -2.85 -3.63
N ASN A 80 8.54 -3.46 -3.39
CA ASN A 80 9.56 -3.69 -4.41
C ASN A 80 9.04 -4.55 -5.57
N THR A 81 8.18 -5.52 -5.28
CA THR A 81 7.58 -6.39 -6.30
C THR A 81 6.58 -5.64 -7.16
N ASN A 82 5.75 -4.79 -6.54
CA ASN A 82 4.67 -4.05 -7.19
C ASN A 82 5.09 -2.65 -7.68
N LYS A 83 6.36 -2.26 -7.47
CA LYS A 83 6.91 -0.93 -7.79
C LYS A 83 6.16 0.20 -7.09
N MET A 84 5.79 -0.05 -5.84
CA MET A 84 5.21 0.94 -4.94
C MET A 84 6.31 1.53 -4.06
N GLU A 85 6.07 2.71 -3.53
CA GLU A 85 6.98 3.40 -2.62
C GLU A 85 6.20 3.76 -1.36
N VAL A 86 6.66 3.23 -0.22
CA VAL A 86 6.09 3.53 1.09
C VAL A 86 6.88 4.67 1.74
N SER A 87 6.14 5.63 2.30
CA SER A 87 6.68 6.72 3.10
C SER A 87 6.24 6.55 4.54
N ILE A 88 7.19 6.33 5.45
CA ILE A 88 6.97 6.15 6.90
C ILE A 88 7.32 7.43 7.66
#